data_AF-A0A124FIZ1-F1
#
_entry.id   AF-A0A124FIZ1-F1
#
_cell.length_a   1.000
_cell.length_b   1.000
_cell.length_c   1.000
_cell.angle_alpha   90.00
_cell.angle_beta   90.00
_cell.angle_gamma   90.00
#
_symmetry.space_group_name_H-M   'P 1'
#
loop_
_entity.id
_entity.type
_entity.pdbx_description
1 polymer ?
#
loop_
_entity_poly.entity_id
_entity_poly.type
_entity_poly.pdbx_seq_one_letter_code
_entity_poly.pdbx_strand_id
1 'polypeptide(L)'
;MKESVGSLLVIALLAERLVEISKYLVSPFLKDWAGTSKRVLWQGLGLIVGIILAFEMNINFFEIIQTPGAAWLGKLLAGLFAGMGTQWVHEILSNLPSEAARNFRSQTDSRIKKG
;
A
#
# COMPACT_ATOMS: atom_id res chain seq x y z
N MET A 1 -10.91 15.76 11.70
CA MET A 1 -9.83 15.58 10.71
C MET A 1 -8.75 14.61 11.18
N LYS A 2 -8.07 14.84 12.31
CA LYS A 2 -6.94 13.97 12.73
C LYS A 2 -7.33 12.53 13.04
N GLU A 3 -8.50 12.30 13.63
CA GLU A 3 -8.96 10.96 13.99
C GLU A 3 -9.29 10.11 12.76
N SER A 4 -10.01 10.65 11.78
CA SER A 4 -10.50 9.90 10.61
C SER A 4 -9.39 9.51 9.63
N VAL A 5 -8.35 10.34 9.48
CA VAL A 5 -7.16 10.01 8.65
C VAL A 5 -6.29 8.95 9.33
N GLY A 6 -6.19 8.99 10.66
CA GLY A 6 -5.50 7.97 11.43
C GLY A 6 -6.10 6.58 11.22
N SER A 7 -7.43 6.48 11.21
CA SER A 7 -8.14 5.22 10.98
C SER A 7 -7.88 4.64 9.57
N LEU A 8 -7.82 5.48 8.55
CA LEU A 8 -7.46 5.08 7.17
C LEU A 8 -6.05 4.52 7.09
N LEU A 9 -5.09 5.18 7.74
CA LEU A 9 -3.70 4.72 7.83
C LEU A 9 -3.59 3.38 8.55
N VAL A 10 -4.32 3.21 9.65
CA VAL A 10 -4.36 1.93 10.38
C VAL A 10 -4.89 0.81 9.49
N ILE A 11 -5.97 1.03 8.73
CA ILE A 11 -6.48 0.03 7.79
C ILE A 11 -5.46 -0.27 6.68
N ALA A 12 -4.83 0.76 6.12
CA ALA A 12 -3.82 0.57 5.08
C ALA A 12 -2.65 -0.30 5.59
N LEU A 13 -2.15 -0.03 6.80
CA LEU A 13 -1.09 -0.82 7.43
C LEU A 13 -1.54 -2.25 7.75
N LEU A 14 -2.76 -2.44 8.26
CA LEU A 14 -3.31 -3.77 8.54
C LEU A 14 -3.48 -4.58 7.26
N ALA A 15 -4.02 -3.97 6.21
CA ALA A 15 -4.18 -4.59 4.91
C ALA A 15 -2.82 -5.01 4.33
N GLU A 16 -1.81 -4.14 4.45
CA GLU A 16 -0.44 -4.46 4.02
C GLU A 16 0.13 -5.67 4.75
N ARG A 17 0.03 -5.69 6.08
CA ARG A 17 0.56 -6.79 6.89
C ARG A 17 -0.15 -8.11 6.63
N LEU A 18 -1.47 -8.07 6.44
CA LEU A 18 -2.26 -9.24 6.06
C LEU A 18 -1.85 -9.78 4.69
N VAL A 19 -1.63 -8.91 3.70
CA VAL A 19 -1.13 -9.30 2.37
C VAL A 19 0.28 -9.87 2.46
N GLU A 20 1.16 -9.29 3.28
CA GLU A 20 2.54 -9.74 3.46
C GLU A 20 2.62 -11.13 4.11
N ILE A 21 1.83 -11.36 5.16
CA ILE A 21 1.68 -12.69 5.79
C ILE A 21 1.13 -13.68 4.76
N SER A 22 0.13 -13.28 3.97
CA SER A 22 -0.45 -14.12 2.92
C SER A 22 0.59 -14.48 1.86
N LYS A 23 1.45 -13.52 1.45
CA LYS A 23 2.60 -13.76 0.56
C LYS A 23 3.52 -14.83 1.11
N TYR A 24 3.90 -14.72 2.38
CA TYR A 24 4.79 -15.68 3.01
C TYR A 24 4.19 -17.09 3.01
N LEU A 25 2.92 -17.23 3.40
CA LEU A 25 2.22 -18.52 3.50
C LEU A 25 1.98 -19.18 2.14
N VAL A 26 1.63 -18.40 1.11
CA VAL A 26 1.19 -18.94 -0.19
C VAL A 26 2.29 -18.92 -1.26
N SER A 27 3.36 -18.14 -1.10
CA SER A 27 4.51 -18.17 -2.02
C SER A 27 5.11 -19.56 -2.27
N PRO A 28 5.20 -20.50 -1.28
CA PRO A 28 5.70 -21.84 -1.57
C PRO A 28 4.79 -22.65 -2.49
N PHE A 29 3.48 -22.37 -2.50
CA PHE A 29 2.49 -23.05 -3.35
C PHE A 29 2.37 -22.43 -4.75
N LEU A 30 2.81 -21.18 -4.91
CA LEU A 30 2.76 -20.47 -6.19
C LEU A 30 4.07 -20.54 -6.96
N LYS A 31 5.07 -21.35 -6.56
CA LYS A 31 6.42 -21.34 -7.15
C LYS A 31 6.42 -21.33 -8.69
N ASP A 32 5.56 -22.13 -9.31
CA ASP A 32 5.49 -22.30 -10.78
C ASP A 32 4.65 -21.25 -11.52
N TRP A 33 3.99 -20.35 -10.81
CA TRP A 33 3.20 -19.29 -11.44
C TRP A 33 4.09 -18.19 -12.03
N ALA A 34 3.75 -17.73 -13.23
CA ALA A 34 4.39 -16.61 -13.89
C ALA A 34 4.39 -15.35 -12.98
N GLY A 35 5.50 -14.60 -12.98
CA GLY A 35 5.68 -13.43 -12.12
C GLY A 35 4.57 -12.38 -12.27
N THR A 36 4.05 -12.20 -13.48
CA THR A 36 2.94 -11.29 -13.77
C THR A 36 1.64 -11.74 -13.09
N SER A 37 1.29 -13.03 -13.16
CA SER A 37 0.07 -13.58 -12.53
C SER A 37 0.13 -13.50 -11.01
N LYS A 38 1.31 -13.70 -10.41
CA LYS A 38 1.53 -13.48 -8.97
C LYS A 38 1.28 -12.04 -8.59
N ARG A 39 1.81 -11.08 -9.36
CA ARG A 39 1.64 -9.65 -9.07
C ARG A 39 0.16 -9.27 -9.05
N VAL A 40 -0.60 -9.66 -10.07
CA VAL A 40 -2.04 -9.39 -10.17
C VAL A 40 -2.81 -10.03 -9.01
N LEU A 41 -2.48 -11.27 -8.64
CA LEU A 41 -3.10 -11.96 -7.50
C LEU A 41 -2.91 -11.17 -6.19
N TRP A 42 -1.69 -10.72 -5.92
CA TRP A 42 -1.39 -9.96 -4.71
C TRP A 42 -2.05 -8.58 -4.68
N GLN A 43 -2.15 -7.93 -5.84
CA GLN A 43 -2.86 -6.65 -5.97
C GLN A 43 -4.36 -6.82 -5.71
N GLY A 44 -4.97 -7.87 -6.28
CA GLY A 44 -6.38 -8.21 -6.03
C GLY A 44 -6.65 -8.54 -4.56
N LEU A 45 -5.76 -9.32 -3.94
CA LEU A 45 -5.85 -9.66 -2.51
C LEU A 45 -5.80 -8.41 -1.62
N GLY A 46 -4.87 -7.48 -1.87
CA GLY A 46 -4.80 -6.23 -1.08
C GLY A 46 -6.06 -5.37 -1.21
N LEU A 47 -6.64 -5.33 -2.41
CA LEU A 47 -7.88 -4.60 -2.66
C LEU A 47 -9.07 -5.23 -1.92
N ILE A 48 -9.21 -6.56 -1.99
CA ILE A 48 -10.28 -7.30 -1.29
C ILE A 48 -10.14 -7.14 0.23
N VAL A 49 -8.93 -7.31 0.76
CA VAL A 49 -8.66 -7.17 2.20
C VAL A 49 -8.93 -5.73 2.66
N GLY A 50 -8.51 -4.73 1.90
CA GLY A 50 -8.81 -3.33 2.18
C GLY A 50 -10.31 -3.04 2.26
N ILE A 51 -11.10 -3.58 1.31
CA ILE A 51 -12.56 -3.47 1.32
C ILE A 51 -13.17 -4.13 2.56
N ILE A 52 -12.81 -5.37 2.86
CA ILE A 52 -13.35 -6.10 4.02
C ILE A 52 -13.07 -5.32 5.31
N LEU A 53 -11.83 -4.85 5.50
CA LEU A 53 -11.45 -4.09 6.69
C LEU A 53 -12.21 -2.76 6.82
N ALA A 54 -12.43 -2.05 5.71
CA ALA A 54 -13.20 -0.80 5.73
C ALA A 54 -14.67 -1.02 6.12
N PHE A 55 -15.26 -2.15 5.71
CA PHE A 55 -16.61 -2.52 6.12
C PHE A 55 -16.69 -2.91 7.59
N GLU A 56 -15.77 -3.75 8.08
CA GLU A 56 -15.72 -4.19 9.48
C GLU A 56 -15.51 -3.01 10.45
N MET A 57 -14.51 -2.19 10.15
CA MET A 57 -14.20 -1.01 10.97
C MET A 57 -15.16 0.16 10.74
N ASN A 58 -16.20 -0.01 9.92
CA ASN A 58 -17.19 1.00 9.59
C ASN A 58 -16.59 2.32 9.06
N ILE A 59 -15.44 2.27 8.40
CA ILE A 59 -14.77 3.49 7.91
C ILE A 59 -15.46 3.97 6.64
N ASN A 60 -15.97 5.19 6.69
CA ASN A 60 -16.65 5.83 5.57
C ASN A 60 -15.79 6.97 4.99
N PHE A 61 -15.39 6.84 3.73
CA PHE A 61 -14.60 7.86 3.04
C PHE A 61 -15.30 9.22 2.97
N PHE A 62 -16.63 9.24 2.83
CA PHE A 62 -17.42 10.47 2.80
C PHE A 62 -17.42 11.21 4.14
N GLU A 63 -17.35 10.48 5.25
CA GLU A 63 -17.16 11.07 6.59
C GLU A 63 -15.75 11.67 6.74
N ILE A 64 -14.74 11.07 6.09
CA ILE A 64 -13.37 11.56 6.11
C ILE A 64 -13.23 12.88 5.33
N ILE A 65 -13.84 12.97 4.15
CA ILE A 65 -13.82 14.19 3.30
C ILE A 65 -14.96 15.16 3.62
N GLN A 66 -15.71 14.92 4.70
CA GLN A 66 -16.84 15.75 5.17
C GLN A 66 -17.88 16.08 4.09
N THR A 67 -18.08 15.15 3.15
CA THR A 67 -19.03 15.32 2.06
C THR A 67 -20.23 14.42 2.32
N PRO A 68 -21.47 14.90 2.19
CA PRO A 68 -22.64 14.03 2.30
C PRO A 68 -22.61 12.99 1.17
N GLY A 69 -22.80 11.72 1.51
CA GLY A 69 -22.74 10.63 0.56
C GLY A 69 -23.30 9.33 1.12
N ALA A 70 -23.55 8.36 0.24
CA ALA A 70 -24.07 7.07 0.66
C ALA A 70 -23.01 6.29 1.46
N ALA A 71 -23.35 5.91 2.71
CA ALA A 71 -22.39 5.28 3.64
C ALA A 71 -21.77 3.99 3.08
N TRP A 72 -22.53 3.18 2.34
CA TRP A 72 -22.03 1.95 1.71
C TRP A 72 -20.98 2.25 0.63
N LEU A 73 -21.17 3.32 -0.15
CA LEU A 73 -20.26 3.74 -1.20
C LEU A 73 -18.99 4.34 -0.61
N GLY A 74 -19.11 5.11 0.47
CA GLY A 74 -17.94 5.64 1.17
C GLY A 74 -17.11 4.57 1.86
N LYS A 75 -17.73 3.49 2.37
CA LYS A 75 -16.99 2.31 2.86
C LYS A 75 -16.22 1.59 1.76
N LEU A 76 -16.85 1.42 0.59
CA LEU A 76 -16.18 0.89 -0.60
C LEU A 76 -14.97 1.74 -1.01
N LEU A 77 -15.14 3.06 -1.07
CA LEU A 77 -14.06 3.98 -1.43
C LEU A 77 -12.92 3.97 -0.40
N ALA A 78 -13.23 3.92 0.89
CA ALA A 78 -12.20 3.82 1.94
C ALA A 78 -11.39 2.53 1.80
N GLY A 79 -12.05 1.41 1.55
CA GLY A 79 -11.39 0.13 1.33
C GLY A 79 -10.57 0.06 0.04
N LEU A 80 -11.09 0.63 -1.05
CA LEU A 80 -10.36 0.79 -2.31
C LEU A 80 -9.11 1.66 -2.13
N PHE A 81 -9.24 2.80 -1.46
CA PHE A 81 -8.10 3.68 -1.18
C PHE A 81 -7.07 3.00 -0.27
N ALA A 82 -7.50 2.27 0.75
CA ALA A 82 -6.58 1.51 1.59
C ALA A 82 -5.86 0.41 0.81
N GLY A 83 -6.58 -0.37 0.00
CA GLY A 83 -6.02 -1.45 -0.81
C GLY A 83 -5.16 -0.99 -2.00
N MET A 84 -5.42 0.19 -2.56
CA MET A 84 -4.55 0.83 -3.57
C MET A 84 -3.37 1.54 -2.92
N GLY A 85 -3.58 2.17 -1.76
CA GLY A 85 -2.58 2.89 -0.99
C GLY A 85 -1.38 2.02 -0.63
N THR A 86 -1.59 0.73 -0.37
CA THR A 86 -0.49 -0.22 -0.14
C THR A 86 0.48 -0.34 -1.32
N GLN A 87 0.02 -0.18 -2.56
CA GLN A 87 0.92 -0.20 -3.73
C GLN A 87 1.69 1.12 -3.88
N TRP A 88 1.00 2.25 -3.68
CA TRP A 88 1.62 3.57 -3.74
C TRP A 88 2.66 3.77 -2.62
N VAL A 89 2.34 3.32 -1.41
CA VAL A 89 3.25 3.30 -0.25
C VAL A 89 4.43 2.37 -0.53
N HIS A 90 4.21 1.18 -1.08
CA HIS A 90 5.28 0.25 -1.42
C HIS A 90 6.20 0.79 -2.52
N GLU A 91 5.66 1.42 -3.57
CA GLU A 91 6.46 2.05 -4.63
C GLU A 91 7.28 3.22 -4.09
N ILE A 92 6.70 4.08 -3.27
CA ILE A 92 7.42 5.18 -2.62
C ILE A 92 8.51 4.65 -1.69
N LEU A 93 8.21 3.68 -0.82
CA LEU A 93 9.20 3.07 0.08
C LEU A 93 10.30 2.33 -0.67
N SER A 94 10.00 1.72 -1.82
CA SER A 94 11.00 1.04 -2.66
C SER A 94 11.89 2.01 -3.44
N ASN A 95 11.37 3.20 -3.78
CA ASN A 95 12.12 4.22 -4.54
C ASN A 95 12.95 5.14 -3.63
N LEU A 96 12.51 5.38 -2.40
CA LEU A 96 13.16 6.29 -1.44
C LEU A 96 14.62 5.94 -1.03
N PRO A 97 15.10 4.68 -1.02
CA PRO A 97 16.50 4.39 -0.66
C PRO A 97 17.47 4.45 -1.86
N SER A 98 16.98 4.31 -3.10
CA SER A 98 17.86 4.05 -4.25
C SER A 98 18.36 5.31 -4.96
N GLU A 99 17.60 6.41 -4.91
CA GLU A 99 17.96 7.68 -5.55
C GLU A 99 18.80 8.56 -4.62
N ALA A 100 18.49 8.58 -3.33
CA ALA A 100 19.32 9.26 -2.33
C ALA A 100 20.73 8.62 -2.26
N ALA A 101 20.83 7.29 -2.22
CA ALA A 101 22.12 6.60 -2.16
C ALA A 101 22.97 6.71 -3.45
N ARG A 102 22.32 6.76 -4.64
CA ARG A 102 23.02 6.94 -5.92
C ARG A 102 23.60 8.35 -6.08
N ASN A 103 22.88 9.38 -5.64
CA ASN A 103 23.35 10.76 -5.73
C ASN A 103 24.50 11.07 -4.76
N PHE A 104 24.57 10.40 -3.61
CA PHE A 104 25.72 10.50 -2.71
C PHE A 104 26.98 9.80 -3.28
N ARG A 105 26.85 8.64 -3.94
CA ARG A 105 28.00 7.96 -4.56
C ARG A 105 28.58 8.72 -5.75
N SER A 106 27.74 9.27 -6.63
CA SER A 106 28.22 10.04 -7.80
C SER A 106 28.95 11.34 -7.42
N GLN A 107 28.53 12.00 -6.34
CA GLN A 107 29.24 13.16 -5.79
C GLN A 107 30.56 12.79 -5.11
N THR A 108 30.65 11.60 -4.50
CA THR A 108 31.88 11.16 -3.84
C THR A 108 32.94 10.73 -4.88
N ASP A 109 32.54 9.99 -5.91
CA ASP A 109 33.46 9.56 -6.98
C ASP A 109 33.97 10.73 -7.86
N SER A 110 33.16 11.78 -8.05
CA SER A 110 33.59 12.97 -8.79
C SER A 110 34.53 13.90 -8.00
N ARG A 111 34.54 13.82 -6.66
CA ARG A 111 35.52 14.50 -5.82
C ARG A 111 36.85 13.76 -5.74
N ILE A 112 36.85 12.44 -5.74
CA ILE A 112 38.09 11.63 -5.72
C ILE A 112 38.85 11.72 -7.05
N LYS A 113 38.16 11.89 -8.19
CA LYS A 113 38.83 12.07 -9.50
C LYS A 113 39.37 13.48 -9.77
N LYS A 114 39.16 14.43 -8.88
CA LYS A 114 39.59 15.85 -9.03
C LYS A 114 40.58 16.32 -7.97
N GLY A 115 41.06 15.44 -7.09
CA GLY A 115 42.17 15.69 -6.16
C GLY A 115 43.32 14.74 -6.47
#